data_AF-F8DQ36-F1
#
_entry.id   AF-F8DQ36-F1
#
_cell.length_a   1.000
_cell.length_b   1.000
_cell.length_c   1.000
_cell.angle_alpha   90.00
_cell.angle_beta   90.00
_cell.angle_gamma   90.00
#
_symmetry.space_group_name_H-M   'P 1'
#
loop_
_entity.id
_entity.type
_entity.pdbx_description
1 polymer ?
#
loop_
_entity_poly.entity_id
_entity_poly.type
_entity_poly.pdbx_seq_one_letter_code
_entity_poly.pdbx_strand_id
1 'polypeptide(L)'
;MSEVDDLVAKIMAQMGNSSSSDSSTSATSTNNGKEMTADDYPLYQKHRDLVKTPSGKKLDDITLQKVVNDQVNPKELRITPEALKLQGEIAANAGRPAIQKNLQRAAELTRVPDERVLQMYDALRPFRSTKQELLDIANELRDKYHAEVCAAWFEEAADYYESRKKLKGDN
;
A
#
# COMPACT_ATOMS: atom_id res chain seq x y z
N MET A 1 -42.32 -22.87 -39.56
CA MET A 1 -41.22 -21.88 -39.58
C MET A 1 -41.74 -20.58 -38.99
N SER A 2 -42.07 -20.57 -37.70
CA SER A 2 -42.64 -19.40 -37.02
C SER A 2 -42.20 -19.28 -35.56
N GLU A 3 -41.82 -20.39 -34.92
CA GLU A 3 -41.34 -20.35 -33.53
C GLU A 3 -39.92 -19.79 -33.37
N VAL A 4 -39.08 -19.92 -34.42
CA VAL A 4 -37.70 -19.41 -34.39
C VAL A 4 -37.67 -17.90 -34.60
N ASP A 5 -38.52 -17.37 -35.48
CA ASP A 5 -38.60 -15.93 -35.75
C ASP A 5 -39.16 -15.16 -34.54
N ASP A 6 -40.15 -15.73 -33.83
CA ASP A 6 -40.66 -15.16 -32.58
C ASP A 6 -39.59 -15.17 -31.46
N LEU A 7 -38.75 -16.20 -31.41
CA LEU A 7 -37.65 -16.26 -30.45
C LEU A 7 -36.60 -15.16 -30.72
N VAL A 8 -36.27 -14.93 -32.00
CA VAL A 8 -35.31 -13.90 -32.42
C VAL A 8 -35.88 -12.50 -32.16
N ALA A 9 -37.15 -12.25 -32.45
CA ALA A 9 -37.82 -10.99 -32.15
C ALA A 9 -37.83 -10.70 -30.63
N LYS A 10 -38.06 -11.73 -29.80
CA LYS A 10 -38.04 -11.61 -28.34
C LYS A 10 -36.65 -11.33 -27.77
N ILE A 11 -35.61 -11.93 -28.34
CA ILE A 11 -34.20 -11.66 -27.97
C ILE A 11 -33.80 -10.24 -28.36
N MET A 12 -34.20 -9.76 -29.56
CA MET A 12 -33.90 -8.37 -29.97
C MET A 12 -34.65 -7.33 -29.13
N ALA A 13 -35.88 -7.62 -28.70
CA ALA A 13 -36.63 -6.77 -27.78
C ALA A 13 -36.00 -6.73 -26.37
N GLN A 14 -35.43 -7.85 -25.89
CA GLN A 14 -34.70 -7.88 -24.61
C GLN A 14 -33.36 -7.13 -24.65
N MET A 15 -32.72 -7.04 -25.82
CA MET A 15 -31.47 -6.29 -26.00
C MET A 15 -31.69 -4.76 -26.06
N GLY A 16 -32.90 -4.30 -26.38
CA GLY A 16 -33.25 -2.87 -26.54
C GLY A 16 -33.69 -2.14 -25.27
N ASN A 17 -33.86 -2.83 -24.13
CA ASN A 17 -34.42 -2.23 -22.91
C ASN A 17 -33.64 -2.54 -21.62
N SER A 18 -32.32 -2.74 -21.74
CA SER A 18 -31.41 -2.78 -20.60
C SER A 18 -30.53 -1.53 -20.61
N SER A 19 -31.14 -0.40 -20.30
CA SER A 19 -30.48 0.89 -20.06
C SER A 19 -30.94 1.43 -18.71
N SER A 20 -30.53 0.75 -17.65
CA SER A 20 -30.68 1.21 -16.27
C SER A 20 -29.46 0.74 -15.48
N SER A 21 -28.52 1.66 -15.34
CA SER A 21 -27.71 1.92 -14.15
C SER A 21 -27.52 0.75 -13.17
N ASP A 22 -26.41 0.03 -13.30
CA ASP A 22 -25.67 -0.43 -12.13
C ASP A 22 -24.18 -0.49 -12.52
N SER A 23 -23.53 0.66 -12.39
CA SER A 23 -22.07 0.72 -12.42
C SER A 23 -21.59 0.53 -10.98
N SER A 24 -21.23 -0.71 -10.67
CA SER A 24 -20.35 -1.03 -9.55
C SER A 24 -19.06 -0.23 -9.73
N THR A 25 -19.03 0.92 -9.07
CA THR A 25 -17.88 1.80 -8.97
C THR A 25 -16.88 1.09 -8.06
N SER A 26 -16.04 0.24 -8.65
CA SER A 26 -14.69 0.06 -8.11
C SER A 26 -14.12 1.46 -7.98
N ALA A 27 -13.96 1.92 -6.74
CA ALA A 27 -13.35 3.19 -6.42
C ALA A 27 -11.86 3.15 -6.80
N THR A 28 -11.57 3.26 -8.09
CA THR A 28 -10.26 3.63 -8.57
C THR A 28 -10.08 5.08 -8.17
N SER A 29 -9.41 5.30 -7.03
CA SER A 29 -8.99 6.61 -6.60
C SER A 29 -8.28 7.30 -7.77
N THR A 30 -8.97 8.27 -8.36
CA THR A 30 -8.48 9.04 -9.50
C THR A 30 -7.41 10.00 -8.99
N ASN A 31 -6.19 9.49 -8.83
CA ASN A 31 -5.02 10.36 -8.77
C ASN A 31 -4.65 10.68 -10.21
N ASN A 32 -5.02 11.88 -10.66
CA ASN A 32 -4.52 12.51 -11.90
C ASN A 32 -3.01 12.85 -11.76
N GLY A 33 -2.18 11.88 -11.34
CA GLY A 33 -0.74 11.94 -11.36
C GLY A 33 -0.25 11.08 -12.52
N LYS A 34 0.62 11.64 -13.37
CA LYS A 34 1.36 10.88 -14.36
C LYS A 34 2.07 9.70 -13.66
N GLU A 35 1.87 8.47 -14.13
CA GLU A 35 2.59 7.30 -13.65
C GLU A 35 4.10 7.46 -13.89
N MET A 36 4.93 7.14 -12.90
CA MET A 36 6.38 7.28 -13.01
C MET A 36 7.02 6.10 -13.74
N THR A 37 7.90 6.40 -14.68
CA THR A 37 8.67 5.45 -15.48
C THR A 37 10.10 5.31 -14.95
N ALA A 38 10.87 4.35 -15.48
CA ALA A 38 12.29 4.23 -15.15
C ALA A 38 13.09 5.52 -15.44
N ASP A 39 12.67 6.28 -16.46
CA ASP A 39 13.32 7.53 -16.87
C ASP A 39 13.04 8.70 -15.91
N ASP A 40 12.13 8.56 -14.96
CA ASP A 40 11.84 9.57 -13.95
C ASP A 40 12.80 9.46 -12.74
N TYR A 41 13.63 8.42 -12.69
CA TYR A 41 14.71 8.29 -11.71
C TYR A 41 16.00 9.04 -12.14
N PRO A 42 16.75 9.67 -11.21
CA PRO A 42 16.47 9.83 -9.78
C PRO A 42 15.50 10.98 -9.47
N LEU A 43 14.52 10.73 -8.59
CA LEU A 43 13.50 11.74 -8.21
C LEU A 43 14.11 13.04 -7.69
N TYR A 44 15.20 12.99 -6.93
CA TYR A 44 15.89 14.19 -6.44
C TYR A 44 16.33 15.16 -7.55
N GLN A 45 16.72 14.62 -8.71
CA GLN A 45 17.22 15.42 -9.83
C GLN A 45 16.09 15.79 -10.81
N LYS A 46 15.19 14.85 -11.09
CA LYS A 46 14.18 14.99 -12.16
C LYS A 46 12.84 15.52 -11.68
N HIS A 47 12.46 15.21 -10.44
CA HIS A 47 11.14 15.51 -9.86
C HIS A 47 11.26 15.96 -8.41
N ARG A 48 12.17 16.91 -8.17
CA ARG A 48 12.57 17.34 -6.82
C ARG A 48 11.42 17.90 -5.99
N ASP A 49 10.43 18.50 -6.65
CA ASP A 49 9.21 19.07 -6.10
C ASP A 49 8.24 18.01 -5.54
N LEU A 50 8.31 16.77 -6.05
CA LEU A 50 7.52 15.64 -5.55
C LEU A 50 8.08 15.06 -4.26
N VAL A 51 9.36 15.32 -3.94
CA VAL A 51 10.00 14.84 -2.72
C VAL A 51 9.82 15.87 -1.60
N LYS A 52 9.00 15.52 -0.61
CA LYS A 52 8.66 16.37 0.53
C LYS A 52 8.85 15.62 1.85
N THR A 53 8.97 16.37 2.93
CA THR A 53 8.94 15.82 4.29
C THR A 53 7.50 15.46 4.71
N PRO A 54 7.30 14.76 5.84
CA PRO A 54 5.97 14.43 6.34
C PRO A 54 5.08 15.65 6.64
N SER A 55 5.66 16.80 7.02
CA SER A 55 4.90 18.06 7.17
C SER A 55 4.74 18.84 5.85
N GLY A 56 5.29 18.33 4.74
CA GLY A 56 5.20 18.94 3.42
C GLY A 56 6.30 19.95 3.09
N LYS A 57 7.36 20.07 3.90
CA LYS A 57 8.51 20.95 3.59
C LYS A 57 9.22 20.44 2.33
N LYS A 58 9.76 21.38 1.56
CA LYS A 58 10.56 21.07 0.36
C LYS A 58 11.96 20.66 0.79
N LEU A 59 12.69 19.96 -0.08
CA LEU A 59 14.08 19.61 0.19
C LEU A 59 15.00 20.84 0.38
N ASP A 60 14.71 21.95 -0.29
CA ASP A 60 15.45 23.22 -0.09
C ASP A 60 15.23 23.84 1.30
N ASP A 61 14.19 23.42 2.01
CA ASP A 61 13.97 23.82 3.40
C ASP A 61 14.81 23.03 4.40
N ILE A 62 15.51 21.99 3.96
CA ILE A 62 16.37 21.16 4.82
C ILE A 62 17.78 21.73 4.77
N THR A 63 18.04 22.73 5.61
CA THR A 63 19.36 23.38 5.73
C THR A 63 19.90 23.26 7.14
N LEU A 64 21.24 23.30 7.28
CA LEU A 64 21.89 23.24 8.59
C LEU A 64 21.39 24.34 9.54
N GLN A 65 21.20 25.55 9.03
CA GLN A 65 20.68 26.67 9.81
C GLN A 65 19.28 26.38 10.37
N LYS A 66 18.39 25.80 9.56
CA LYS A 66 17.03 25.46 9.98
C LYS A 66 17.01 24.30 10.97
N VAL A 67 17.98 23.38 10.89
CA VAL A 67 18.18 22.32 11.90
C VAL A 67 18.65 22.90 13.23
N VAL A 68 19.69 23.74 13.21
CA VAL A 68 20.24 24.39 14.42
C VAL A 68 19.20 25.29 15.11
N ASN A 69 18.30 25.90 14.35
CA ASN A 69 17.23 26.74 14.85
C ASN A 69 15.94 25.97 15.21
N ASP A 70 15.98 24.63 15.32
CA ASP A 70 14.84 23.75 15.64
C ASP A 70 13.64 23.84 14.67
N GLN A 71 13.84 24.40 13.47
CA GLN A 71 12.80 24.51 12.42
C GLN A 71 12.66 23.24 11.57
N VAL A 72 13.68 22.38 11.59
CA VAL A 72 13.71 21.04 10.99
C VAL A 72 14.12 20.06 12.07
N ASN A 73 13.17 19.25 12.54
CA ASN A 73 13.39 18.22 13.54
C ASN A 73 13.57 16.83 12.88
N PRO A 74 14.03 15.80 13.61
CA PRO A 74 14.24 14.46 13.03
C PRO A 74 13.00 13.81 12.40
N LYS A 75 11.78 14.16 12.83
CA LYS A 75 10.54 13.63 12.23
C LYS A 75 10.32 14.17 10.81
N GLU A 76 10.89 15.34 10.49
CA GLU A 76 10.91 15.89 9.13
C GLU A 76 11.85 15.13 8.20
N LEU A 77 12.88 14.47 8.75
CA LEU A 77 13.88 13.73 7.99
C LEU A 77 13.46 12.28 7.73
N ARG A 78 12.16 12.06 7.51
CA ARG A 78 11.56 10.76 7.19
C ARG A 78 10.97 10.76 5.79
N ILE A 79 11.06 9.63 5.10
CA ILE A 79 10.43 9.45 3.79
C ILE A 79 8.90 9.42 3.91
N THR A 80 8.20 9.96 2.93
CA THR A 80 6.74 9.95 2.88
C THR A 80 6.19 8.71 2.18
N PRO A 81 4.94 8.30 2.47
CA PRO A 81 4.27 7.24 1.73
C PRO A 81 4.17 7.54 0.23
N GLU A 82 3.99 8.81 -0.15
CA GLU A 82 3.92 9.24 -1.55
C GLU A 82 5.26 9.01 -2.27
N ALA A 83 6.38 9.37 -1.65
CA ALA A 83 7.70 9.14 -2.23
C ALA A 83 7.99 7.64 -2.41
N LEU A 84 7.58 6.80 -1.46
CA LEU A 84 7.70 5.34 -1.58
C LEU A 84 6.84 4.77 -2.71
N LYS A 85 5.63 5.29 -2.92
CA LYS A 85 4.76 4.89 -4.05
C LYS A 85 5.38 5.26 -5.40
N LEU A 86 5.89 6.49 -5.55
CA LEU A 86 6.58 6.92 -6.78
C LEU A 86 7.81 6.04 -7.07
N GLN A 87 8.62 5.74 -6.06
CA GLN A 87 9.75 4.81 -6.20
C GLN A 87 9.29 3.39 -6.55
N GLY A 88 8.13 2.97 -6.05
CA GLY A 88 7.49 1.70 -6.41
C GLY A 88 7.10 1.63 -7.89
N GLU A 89 6.46 2.68 -8.42
CA GLU A 89 6.12 2.80 -9.84
C GLU A 89 7.37 2.76 -10.73
N ILE A 90 8.40 3.56 -10.40
CA ILE A 90 9.70 3.54 -11.08
C ILE A 90 10.28 2.12 -11.08
N ALA A 91 10.25 1.43 -9.92
CA ALA A 91 10.80 0.08 -9.81
C ALA A 91 10.03 -0.93 -10.67
N ALA A 92 8.70 -0.87 -10.68
CA ALA A 92 7.87 -1.74 -11.52
C ALA A 92 8.15 -1.51 -13.02
N ASN A 93 8.19 -0.24 -13.44
CA ASN A 93 8.47 0.17 -14.82
C ASN A 93 9.93 -0.07 -15.24
N ALA A 94 10.83 -0.30 -14.28
CA ALA A 94 12.19 -0.82 -14.50
C ALA A 94 12.28 -2.37 -14.47
N GLY A 95 11.14 -3.08 -14.49
CA GLY A 95 11.09 -4.54 -14.50
C GLY A 95 11.26 -5.21 -13.12
N ARG A 96 11.02 -4.49 -12.02
CA ARG A 96 11.21 -4.98 -10.64
C ARG A 96 9.91 -4.92 -9.80
N PRO A 97 8.85 -5.64 -10.20
CA PRO A 97 7.55 -5.58 -9.53
C PRO A 97 7.56 -6.05 -8.07
N ALA A 98 8.48 -6.95 -7.69
CA ALA A 98 8.64 -7.35 -6.29
C ALA A 98 9.11 -6.19 -5.39
N ILE A 99 9.92 -5.27 -5.93
CA ILE A 99 10.37 -4.07 -5.21
C ILE A 99 9.19 -3.11 -5.03
N GLN A 100 8.33 -2.95 -6.04
CA GLN A 100 7.10 -2.15 -5.89
C GLN A 100 6.23 -2.67 -4.74
N LYS A 101 5.97 -3.99 -4.69
CA LYS A 101 5.20 -4.61 -3.60
C LYS A 101 5.85 -4.37 -2.23
N ASN A 102 7.18 -4.40 -2.17
CA ASN A 102 7.91 -4.09 -0.94
C ASN A 102 7.76 -2.61 -0.52
N LEU A 103 7.91 -1.69 -1.47
CA LEU A 103 7.76 -0.26 -1.22
C LEU A 103 6.32 0.13 -0.89
N GLN A 104 5.33 -0.60 -1.41
CA GLN A 104 3.92 -0.46 -1.03
C GLN A 104 3.71 -0.77 0.46
N ARG A 105 4.23 -1.91 0.95
CA ARG A 105 4.19 -2.23 2.39
C ARG A 105 4.95 -1.19 3.22
N ALA A 106 6.14 -0.77 2.77
CA ALA A 106 6.90 0.26 3.45
C ALA A 106 6.12 1.59 3.54
N ALA A 107 5.36 1.95 2.50
CA ALA A 107 4.53 3.15 2.47
C ALA A 107 3.42 3.10 3.54
N GLU A 108 2.76 1.95 3.71
CA GLU A 108 1.78 1.75 4.79
C GLU A 108 2.43 1.90 6.17
N LEU A 109 3.62 1.32 6.37
CA LEU A 109 4.33 1.34 7.64
C LEU A 109 4.88 2.73 8.04
N THR A 110 4.90 3.72 7.14
CA THR A 110 5.32 5.10 7.51
C THR A 110 4.46 5.74 8.60
N ARG A 111 3.22 5.25 8.78
CA ARG A 111 2.28 5.69 9.81
C ARG A 111 2.47 4.98 11.16
N VAL A 112 3.22 3.89 11.17
CA VAL A 112 3.44 3.07 12.37
C VAL A 112 4.64 3.63 13.13
N PRO A 113 4.53 3.91 14.44
CA PRO A 113 5.66 4.38 15.24
C PRO A 113 6.82 3.38 15.26
N ASP A 114 8.06 3.87 15.25
CA ASP A 114 9.28 3.05 15.20
C ASP A 114 9.30 1.92 16.24
N GLU A 115 8.94 2.21 17.50
CA GLU A 115 8.86 1.21 18.56
C GLU A 115 7.83 0.12 18.23
N ARG A 116 6.69 0.49 17.66
CA ARG A 116 5.65 -0.46 17.29
C ARG A 116 6.07 -1.33 16.11
N VAL A 117 6.81 -0.78 15.14
CA VAL A 117 7.42 -1.55 14.04
C VAL A 117 8.36 -2.62 14.60
N LEU A 118 9.19 -2.29 15.60
CA LEU A 118 10.08 -3.26 16.25
C LEU A 118 9.29 -4.36 16.98
N GLN A 119 8.24 -4.01 17.71
CA GLN A 119 7.36 -4.98 18.38
C GLN A 119 6.69 -5.93 17.37
N MET A 120 6.20 -5.40 16.25
CA MET A 120 5.61 -6.19 15.16
C MET A 120 6.65 -7.14 14.53
N TYR A 121 7.87 -6.66 14.31
CA TYR A 121 8.97 -7.51 13.84
C TYR A 121 9.30 -8.63 14.83
N ASP A 122 9.42 -8.31 16.12
CA ASP A 122 9.70 -9.32 17.13
C ASP A 122 8.57 -10.35 17.24
N ALA A 123 7.31 -9.93 17.10
CA ALA A 123 6.16 -10.83 17.11
C ALA A 123 6.20 -11.87 15.97
N LEU A 124 6.78 -11.51 14.81
CA LEU A 124 6.95 -12.42 13.68
C LEU A 124 8.15 -13.35 13.82
N ARG A 125 9.02 -13.18 14.81
CA ARG A 125 10.13 -14.13 14.98
C ARG A 125 9.59 -15.47 15.48
N PRO A 126 10.24 -16.60 15.11
CA PRO A 126 9.80 -17.92 15.52
C PRO A 126 9.54 -18.02 17.03
N PHE A 127 8.41 -18.62 17.39
CA PHE A 127 8.01 -18.94 18.76
C PHE A 127 7.72 -17.74 19.66
N ARG A 128 7.53 -16.55 19.10
CA ARG A 128 7.25 -15.33 19.88
C ARG A 128 5.76 -15.10 20.14
N SER A 129 4.93 -15.42 19.16
CA SER A 129 3.50 -15.10 19.20
C SER A 129 2.64 -16.32 19.03
N THR A 130 1.48 -16.29 19.67
CA THR A 130 0.33 -17.16 19.39
C THR A 130 -0.36 -16.73 18.10
N LYS A 131 -1.23 -17.58 17.55
CA LYS A 131 -2.02 -17.24 16.35
C LYS A 131 -2.86 -15.99 16.59
N GLN A 132 -3.53 -15.92 17.74
CA GLN A 132 -4.39 -14.78 18.08
C GLN A 132 -3.61 -13.47 18.19
N GLU A 133 -2.42 -13.47 18.80
CA GLU A 133 -1.58 -12.26 18.88
C GLU A 133 -1.18 -11.74 17.49
N LEU A 134 -0.93 -12.62 16.51
CA LEU A 134 -0.66 -12.21 15.12
C LEU A 134 -1.91 -11.63 14.43
N LEU A 135 -3.09 -12.22 14.65
CA LEU A 135 -4.35 -11.71 14.12
C LEU A 135 -4.75 -10.37 14.75
N ASP A 136 -4.47 -10.17 16.04
CA ASP A 136 -4.71 -8.90 16.73
C ASP A 136 -3.81 -7.80 16.15
N ILE A 137 -2.54 -8.13 15.82
CA ILE A 137 -1.64 -7.20 15.12
C ILE A 137 -2.15 -6.88 13.72
N ALA A 138 -2.67 -7.87 12.98
CA ALA A 138 -3.27 -7.64 11.68
C ALA A 138 -4.46 -6.68 11.76
N ASN A 139 -5.36 -6.87 12.73
CA ASN A 139 -6.49 -5.97 12.97
C ASN A 139 -6.01 -4.57 13.36
N GLU A 140 -4.98 -4.43 14.20
CA GLU A 140 -4.39 -3.12 14.51
C GLU A 140 -3.84 -2.43 13.26
N LEU A 141 -3.11 -3.16 12.41
CA LEU A 141 -2.57 -2.63 11.15
C LEU A 141 -3.68 -2.11 10.24
N ARG A 142 -4.76 -2.86 10.10
CA ARG A 142 -5.93 -2.48 9.30
C ARG A 142 -6.66 -1.27 9.86
N ASP A 143 -7.11 -1.37 11.11
CA ASP A 143 -8.10 -0.43 11.65
C ASP A 143 -7.46 0.88 12.10
N LYS A 144 -6.26 0.82 12.68
CA LYS A 144 -5.59 1.99 13.28
C LYS A 144 -4.63 2.67 12.31
N TYR A 145 -3.95 1.90 11.46
CA TYR A 145 -2.91 2.42 10.57
C TYR A 145 -3.32 2.42 9.09
N HIS A 146 -4.46 1.81 8.74
CA HIS A 146 -4.94 1.65 7.36
C HIS A 146 -3.90 0.97 6.47
N ALA A 147 -3.23 -0.04 7.03
CA ALA A 147 -2.14 -0.79 6.43
C ALA A 147 -2.64 -2.18 5.97
N GLU A 148 -3.51 -2.18 4.96
CA GLU A 148 -4.22 -3.37 4.49
C GLU A 148 -3.29 -4.47 3.98
N VAL A 149 -2.26 -4.10 3.21
CA VAL A 149 -1.31 -5.09 2.66
C VAL A 149 -0.47 -5.69 3.77
N CYS A 150 -0.03 -4.88 4.73
CA CYS A 150 0.67 -5.38 5.92
C CYS A 150 -0.23 -6.22 6.82
N ALA A 151 -1.51 -5.86 7.01
CA ALA A 151 -2.46 -6.65 7.79
C ALA A 151 -2.66 -8.06 7.20
N ALA A 152 -2.92 -8.14 5.89
CA ALA A 152 -3.05 -9.41 5.18
C ALA A 152 -1.77 -10.27 5.30
N TRP A 153 -0.59 -9.63 5.33
CA TRP A 153 0.68 -10.33 5.52
C TRP A 153 0.81 -10.97 6.91
N PHE A 154 0.29 -10.32 7.96
CA PHE A 154 0.23 -10.90 9.31
C PHE A 154 -0.80 -12.04 9.43
N GLU A 155 -1.93 -11.95 8.74
CA GLU A 155 -2.92 -13.03 8.66
C GLU A 155 -2.33 -14.26 7.96
N GLU A 156 -1.68 -14.07 6.82
CA GLU A 156 -0.96 -15.12 6.10
C GLU A 156 0.13 -15.76 6.98
N ALA A 157 0.91 -14.94 7.70
CA ALA A 157 1.91 -15.43 8.63
C ALA A 157 1.27 -16.28 9.75
N ALA A 158 0.13 -15.87 10.30
CA ALA A 158 -0.57 -16.60 11.36
C ALA A 158 -0.98 -18.01 10.90
N ASP A 159 -1.50 -18.16 9.68
CA ASP A 159 -1.90 -19.45 9.11
C ASP A 159 -0.68 -20.35 8.80
N TYR A 160 0.39 -19.78 8.23
CA TYR A 160 1.60 -20.56 7.98
C TYR A 160 2.33 -20.92 9.26
N TYR A 161 2.30 -20.08 10.30
CA TYR A 161 3.02 -20.37 11.53
C TYR A 161 2.34 -21.51 12.29
N GLU A 162 1.01 -21.58 12.26
CA GLU A 162 0.25 -22.71 12.78
C GLU A 162 0.59 -24.01 12.02
N SER A 163 0.48 -24.00 10.69
CA SER A 163 0.75 -25.22 9.90
C SER A 163 2.21 -25.67 9.93
N ARG A 164 3.16 -24.76 10.19
CA ARG A 164 4.61 -25.02 10.18
C ARG A 164 5.23 -25.06 11.58
N LYS A 165 4.42 -25.03 12.64
CA LYS A 165 4.86 -25.09 14.03
C LYS A 165 5.90 -24.01 14.37
N LYS A 166 5.51 -22.76 14.21
CA LYS A 166 6.33 -21.57 14.52
C LYS A 166 5.67 -20.62 15.51
N LEU A 167 4.53 -21.00 16.07
CA LEU A 167 3.87 -20.24 17.11
C LEU A 167 4.56 -20.44 18.45
N LYS A 168 4.28 -19.57 19.41
CA LYS A 168 4.72 -19.72 20.79
C LYS A 168 4.27 -21.07 21.36
N GLY A 169 5.24 -21.85 21.84
CA GLY A 169 5.01 -23.22 22.36
C GLY A 169 5.30 -24.34 21.37
N ASP A 170 5.60 -24.04 20.10
CA ASP A 170 5.98 -25.04 19.08
C ASP A 170 7.49 -25.35 19.03
N ASN A 171 8.25 -24.85 20.01
CA ASN A 171 9.71 -24.93 20.05
C ASN A 171 10.26 -26.24 20.63
#